data_AF-A0A1W9RP09-F1
#
_entry.id   AF-A0A1W9RP09-F1
#
_cell.length_a   1.000
_cell.length_b   1.000
_cell.length_c   1.000
_cell.angle_alpha   90.00
_cell.angle_beta   90.00
_cell.angle_gamma   90.00
#
_symmetry.space_group_name_H-M   'P 1'
#
loop_
_entity.id
_entity.type
_entity.pdbx_description
1 polymer ?
#
loop_
_entity_poly.entity_id
_entity_poly.type
_entity_poly.pdbx_seq_one_letter_code
_entity_poly.pdbx_strand_id
1 'polypeptide(L)'
;MSVRAYRIKRIEHEDFPSFNIWHHKKLVEYLERNSNFFSTLNEDSVGIAEVEVEILVKALEDPEVISSTPEYVLDQIREDIKEAWRKNEDYILYYCF
;
A
#
# COMPACT_ATOMS: atom_id res chain seq x y z
N MET A 1 -27.27 2.87 5.36
CA MET A 1 -26.45 3.31 4.20
C MET A 1 -26.68 2.34 3.07
N SER A 2 -26.97 2.80 1.85
CA SER A 2 -27.08 1.94 0.66
C SER A 2 -25.76 2.03 -0.10
N VAL A 3 -25.05 0.92 -0.20
CA VAL A 3 -23.79 0.82 -0.95
C VAL A 3 -24.13 0.40 -2.38
N ARG A 4 -23.56 1.08 -3.38
CA ARG A 4 -23.70 0.74 -4.81
C ARG A 4 -22.35 0.33 -5.37
N ALA A 5 -22.28 -0.84 -5.99
CA ALA A 5 -21.07 -1.33 -6.63
C ALA A 5 -21.13 -1.13 -8.15
N TYR A 6 -20.01 -0.71 -8.76
CA TYR A 6 -19.86 -0.57 -10.21
C TYR A 6 -18.72 -1.46 -10.70
N ARG A 7 -18.84 -1.98 -11.93
CA ARG A 7 -17.76 -2.72 -12.58
C ARG A 7 -16.66 -1.77 -13.01
N ILE A 8 -15.43 -2.02 -12.56
CA ILE A 8 -14.22 -1.34 -13.03
C ILE A 8 -13.99 -1.71 -14.51
N LYS A 9 -13.79 -0.69 -15.37
CA LYS A 9 -13.50 -0.88 -16.80
C LYS A 9 -12.03 -0.66 -17.16
N ARG A 10 -11.32 0.18 -16.41
CA ARG A 10 -9.92 0.53 -16.63
C ARG A 10 -9.27 0.86 -15.28
N ILE A 11 -8.03 0.42 -15.10
CA ILE A 11 -7.14 0.81 -14.01
C ILE A 11 -5.98 1.56 -14.66
N GLU A 12 -5.68 2.74 -14.15
CA GLU A 12 -4.50 3.52 -14.52
C GLU A 12 -3.64 3.60 -13.26
N HIS A 13 -2.35 3.29 -13.39
CA HIS A 13 -1.37 3.45 -12.33
C HIS A 13 -0.36 4.51 -12.76
N GLU A 14 0.31 5.15 -11.81
CA GLU A 14 1.31 6.15 -12.15
C GLU A 14 2.54 5.50 -12.82
N ASP A 15 3.22 6.26 -13.69
CA ASP A 15 4.49 5.90 -14.35
C ASP A 15 5.71 6.24 -13.44
N PHE A 16 5.54 6.09 -12.13
CA PHE A 16 6.64 6.17 -11.17
C PHE A 16 7.32 4.79 -11.03
N PRO A 17 8.56 4.72 -10.53
CA PRO A 17 9.14 3.42 -10.24
C PRO A 17 8.17 2.66 -9.31
N SER A 18 7.82 1.44 -9.68
CA SER A 18 7.06 0.52 -8.85
C SER A 18 8.01 -0.27 -7.97
N PHE A 19 7.60 -0.69 -6.77
CA PHE A 19 8.26 -1.76 -6.03
C PHE A 19 7.37 -2.99 -5.94
N ASN A 20 8.01 -4.14 -5.84
CA ASN A 20 7.30 -5.38 -5.58
C ASN A 20 7.17 -5.57 -4.06
N ILE A 21 6.00 -5.23 -3.52
CA ILE A 21 5.71 -5.32 -2.10
C ILE A 21 5.92 -6.75 -1.55
N TRP A 22 5.71 -7.79 -2.36
CA TRP A 22 5.87 -9.19 -1.98
C TRP A 22 7.30 -9.60 -1.68
N HIS A 23 8.28 -8.88 -2.21
CA HIS A 23 9.69 -9.12 -1.87
C HIS A 23 10.08 -8.58 -0.49
N HIS A 24 9.21 -7.81 0.17
CA HIS A 24 9.46 -7.17 1.46
C HIS A 24 8.62 -7.82 2.55
N LYS A 25 8.97 -9.04 2.93
CA LYS A 25 8.21 -9.89 3.87
C LYS A 25 7.85 -9.20 5.19
N LYS A 26 8.72 -8.35 5.72
CA LYS A 26 8.47 -7.64 6.99
C LYS A 26 7.50 -6.47 6.85
N LEU A 27 7.60 -5.72 5.74
CA LEU A 27 6.60 -4.72 5.37
C LEU A 27 5.24 -5.40 5.14
N VAL A 28 5.22 -6.44 4.30
CA VAL A 28 4.38 -7.64 4.36
C VAL A 28 3.52 -7.84 5.62
N GLU A 29 4.17 -8.51 6.56
CA GLU A 29 3.66 -8.87 7.88
C GLU A 29 3.15 -7.66 8.67
N TYR A 30 3.83 -6.52 8.57
CA TYR A 30 3.40 -5.31 9.26
C TYR A 30 2.07 -4.79 8.71
N LEU A 31 1.92 -4.71 7.39
CA LEU A 31 0.70 -4.24 6.75
C LEU A 31 -0.45 -5.20 7.04
N GLU A 32 -0.23 -6.51 6.92
CA GLU A 32 -1.29 -7.47 7.24
C GLU A 32 -1.78 -7.35 8.69
N ARG A 33 -0.84 -7.24 9.65
CA ARG A 33 -1.17 -7.11 11.08
C ARG A 33 -1.97 -5.85 11.41
N ASN A 34 -1.76 -4.76 10.66
CA ASN A 34 -2.29 -3.45 11.01
C ASN A 34 -3.41 -2.94 10.08
N SER A 35 -3.51 -3.44 8.85
CA SER A 35 -4.48 -2.96 7.84
C SER A 35 -5.33 -4.08 7.20
N ASN A 36 -5.19 -5.34 7.63
CA ASN A 36 -5.78 -6.50 6.96
C ASN A 36 -5.50 -6.50 5.45
N PHE A 37 -4.26 -6.16 5.08
CA PHE A 37 -3.80 -5.97 3.70
C PHE A 37 -4.31 -7.05 2.73
N PHE A 38 -4.19 -8.33 3.10
CA PHE A 38 -4.60 -9.46 2.25
C PHE A 38 -6.11 -9.62 2.10
N SER A 39 -6.91 -9.11 3.05
CA SER A 39 -8.37 -9.26 3.03
C SER A 39 -9.04 -8.51 1.87
N THR A 40 -8.33 -7.55 1.28
CA THR A 40 -8.77 -6.76 0.14
C THR A 40 -8.42 -7.39 -1.21
N LEU A 41 -7.59 -8.44 -1.21
CA LEU A 41 -7.13 -9.13 -2.40
C LEU A 41 -7.95 -10.41 -2.68
N ASN A 42 -7.86 -10.93 -3.90
CA ASN A 42 -8.48 -12.21 -4.26
C ASN A 42 -7.65 -13.42 -3.77
N GLU A 43 -8.13 -14.64 -4.03
CA GLU A 43 -7.46 -15.89 -3.63
C GLU A 43 -6.05 -16.06 -4.24
N ASP A 44 -5.77 -15.37 -5.35
CA ASP A 44 -4.46 -15.35 -6.02
C ASP A 44 -3.55 -14.22 -5.51
N SER A 45 -3.95 -13.48 -4.47
CA SER A 45 -3.26 -12.27 -3.96
C SER A 45 -3.16 -11.13 -4.99
N VAL A 46 -4.11 -11.07 -5.91
CA VAL A 46 -4.23 -10.04 -6.97
C VAL A 46 -5.40 -9.12 -6.64
N GLY A 47 -5.25 -7.83 -6.91
CA GLY A 47 -6.33 -6.87 -6.67
C GLY A 47 -5.85 -5.47 -6.33
N ILE A 48 -6.69 -4.72 -5.63
CA ILE A 48 -6.39 -3.39 -5.14
C ILE A 48 -6.35 -3.48 -3.61
N ALA A 49 -5.17 -3.23 -3.04
CA ALA A 49 -4.99 -3.14 -1.61
C ALA A 49 -5.10 -1.69 -1.14
N GLU A 50 -5.98 -1.45 -0.18
CA GLU A 50 -6.10 -0.16 0.48
C GLU A 50 -5.24 -0.15 1.75
N VAL A 51 -4.41 0.87 1.90
CA VAL A 51 -3.58 1.06 3.09
C VAL A 51 -3.72 2.48 3.60
N GLU A 52 -4.10 2.64 4.85
CA GLU A 52 -4.18 3.95 5.50
C GLU A 52 -2.80 4.62 5.56
N VAL A 53 -2.76 5.92 5.30
CA VAL A 53 -1.53 6.72 5.35
C VAL A 53 -0.90 6.66 6.74
N GLU A 54 -1.70 6.66 7.81
CA GLU A 54 -1.22 6.55 9.19
C GLU A 54 -0.45 5.24 9.42
N ILE A 55 -0.90 4.14 8.82
CA ILE A 55 -0.24 2.83 8.94
C ILE A 55 1.11 2.85 8.23
N LEU A 56 1.20 3.45 7.05
CA LEU A 56 2.46 3.60 6.31
C LEU A 56 3.46 4.49 7.06
N VAL A 57 2.99 5.59 7.67
CA VAL A 57 3.85 6.44 8.52
C VAL A 57 4.43 5.64 9.68
N LYS A 58 3.60 4.86 10.39
CA LYS A 58 4.09 4.00 11.48
C LYS A 58 5.01 2.88 10.99
N ALA A 59 4.81 2.36 9.79
CA ALA A 59 5.70 1.38 9.19
C ALA A 59 7.10 1.97 8.94
N LEU A 60 7.18 3.25 8.55
CA LEU A 60 8.45 3.97 8.38
C LEU A 60 9.17 4.32 9.70
N GLU A 61 8.52 4.13 10.85
CA GLU A 61 9.09 4.31 12.18
C GLU A 61 9.45 2.97 12.85
N ASP A 62 8.98 1.84 12.33
CA ASP A 62 9.23 0.51 12.87
C ASP A 62 10.66 0.02 12.52
N PRO A 63 11.53 -0.21 13.52
CA PRO A 63 12.91 -0.64 13.28
C PRO A 63 13.01 -1.99 12.52
N GLU A 64 12.05 -2.90 12.72
CA GLU A 64 12.04 -4.18 12.00
C GLU A 64 11.74 -3.97 10.52
N VAL A 65 10.83 -3.04 10.19
CA VAL A 65 10.49 -2.70 8.80
C VAL A 65 11.65 -1.99 8.14
N ILE A 66 12.20 -0.94 8.78
CA ILE A 66 13.32 -0.15 8.24
C ILE A 66 14.54 -1.03 7.95
N SER A 67 14.92 -1.91 8.89
CA SER A 67 16.14 -2.73 8.73
C SER A 67 16.04 -3.84 7.68
N SER A 68 14.82 -4.24 7.32
CA SER A 68 14.55 -5.35 6.41
C SER A 68 14.06 -4.91 5.03
N THR A 69 13.79 -3.62 4.85
CA THR A 69 13.26 -3.04 3.61
C THR A 69 14.33 -2.18 2.96
N PRO A 70 14.64 -2.37 1.66
CA PRO A 70 15.62 -1.53 0.96
C PRO A 70 15.22 -0.06 0.97
N GLU A 71 16.22 0.84 1.04
CA GLU A 71 15.98 2.30 1.13
C GLU A 71 15.11 2.83 -0.02
N TYR A 72 15.27 2.32 -1.25
CA TYR A 72 14.49 2.79 -2.40
C TYR A 72 12.97 2.55 -2.23
N VAL A 73 12.58 1.51 -1.48
CA VAL A 73 11.17 1.20 -1.19
C VAL A 73 10.66 2.14 -0.10
N LEU A 74 11.47 2.38 0.93
CA LEU A 74 11.14 3.34 1.98
C LEU A 74 10.98 4.75 1.39
N ASP A 75 11.82 5.13 0.43
CA ASP A 75 11.72 6.38 -0.31
C ASP A 75 10.45 6.47 -1.15
N GLN A 76 10.06 5.41 -1.85
CA GLN A 76 8.78 5.36 -2.56
C GLN A 76 7.59 5.55 -1.61
N ILE A 77 7.55 4.80 -0.50
CA ILE A 77 6.47 4.94 0.50
C ILE A 77 6.41 6.38 1.05
N ARG A 78 7.56 7.03 1.26
CA ARG A 78 7.61 8.44 1.67
C ARG A 78 7.03 9.38 0.62
N GLU A 79 7.31 9.16 -0.66
CA GLU A 79 6.73 9.95 -1.75
C GLU A 79 5.22 9.70 -1.88
N ASP A 80 4.77 8.45 -1.75
CA ASP A 80 3.34 8.10 -1.78
C ASP A 80 2.60 8.81 -0.64
N ILE A 81 3.14 8.79 0.59
CA ILE A 81 2.59 9.51 1.74
C ILE A 81 2.50 11.02 1.48
N LYS A 82 3.56 11.62 0.92
CA LYS A 82 3.57 13.06 0.58
C LYS A 82 2.48 13.40 -0.42
N GLU A 83 2.30 12.56 -1.44
CA GLU A 83 1.29 12.78 -2.47
C GLU A 83 -0.12 12.62 -1.92
N ALA A 84 -0.36 11.62 -1.07
CA ALA A 84 -1.63 11.45 -0.34
C ALA A 84 -1.96 12.69 0.51
N TRP A 85 -0.99 13.21 1.27
CA TRP A 85 -1.18 14.45 2.03
C TRP A 85 -1.47 15.67 1.15
N ARG A 86 -0.84 15.78 -0.02
CA ARG A 86 -1.13 16.86 -0.98
C ARG A 86 -2.55 16.77 -1.56
N LYS A 87 -3.04 15.55 -1.76
CA LYS A 87 -4.39 15.27 -2.25
C LYS A 87 -5.45 15.24 -1.14
N ASN A 88 -5.04 15.34 0.13
CA ASN A 88 -5.90 15.23 1.30
C ASN A 88 -6.63 13.86 1.33
N GLU A 89 -5.89 12.81 1.00
CA GLU A 89 -6.31 11.41 1.04
C GLU A 89 -5.78 10.74 2.32
N ASP A 90 -6.64 9.96 2.98
CA ASP A 90 -6.29 9.24 4.22
C ASP A 90 -5.76 7.81 3.95
N TYR A 91 -5.78 7.37 2.70
CA TYR A 91 -5.35 6.04 2.27
C TYR A 91 -4.67 6.08 0.90
N ILE A 92 -3.93 5.02 0.58
CA ILE A 92 -3.27 4.78 -0.70
C ILE A 92 -3.76 3.44 -1.26
N LEU A 93 -4.01 3.39 -2.56
CA LEU A 93 -4.44 2.18 -3.27
C LEU A 93 -3.25 1.59 -4.05
N TYR A 94 -2.81 0.40 -3.66
CA TYR A 94 -1.79 -0.35 -4.39
C TYR A 94 -2.46 -1.37 -5.31
N TYR A 95 -2.15 -1.32 -6.60
CA TYR A 95 -2.55 -2.36 -7.54
C TYR A 95 -1.54 -3.51 -7.50
N CYS A 96 -1.95 -4.66 -6.97
CA CYS A 96 -1.12 -5.87 -6.83
C CYS A 96 -1.46 -6.86 -7.95
N PHE A 97 -0.45 -7.28 -8.72
CA PHE A 97 -0.56 -8.27 -9.79
C PHE A 97 0.72 -9.09 -9.94
#